data_AF-A0A968W195-F1
#
_entry.id   AF-A0A968W195-F1
#
_cell.length_a   1.000
_cell.length_b   1.000
_cell.length_c   1.000
_cell.angle_alpha   90.00
_cell.angle_beta   90.00
_cell.angle_gamma   90.00
#
_symmetry.space_group_name_H-M   'P 1'
#
loop_
_entity.id
_entity.type
_entity.pdbx_description
1 polymer ?
#
loop_
_entity_poly.entity_id
_entity_poly.type
_entity_poly.pdbx_seq_one_letter_code
_entity_poly.pdbx_strand_id
1 'polypeptide(L)'
;MVRRFAAHLVFPVEGKPIKEGIVHVGEEGKIIQVYEFGSHKSEQANMIFYSGIIVPQPVAVQGSAMHEAFELLTGAVPAKVPAFQLPIVVETNESNQLSVLKDWALAYSLPTVLPWFTINAAKYMGKQHLRGSIKPGKAPGLIHVSHFNFLR
;
A
#
# COMPACT_ATOMS: atom_id res chain seq x y z
N MET A 1 -17.62 -5.51 -13.26
CA MET A 1 -16.97 -6.85 -13.18
C MET A 1 -16.13 -6.97 -11.91
N VAL A 2 -16.29 -8.07 -11.16
CA VAL A 2 -15.48 -8.39 -9.96
C VAL A 2 -14.19 -9.11 -10.35
N ARG A 3 -13.06 -8.70 -9.77
CA ARG A 3 -11.73 -9.31 -9.97
C ARG A 3 -11.13 -9.72 -8.63
N ARG A 4 -10.31 -10.76 -8.63
CA ARG A 4 -9.59 -11.23 -7.45
C ARG A 4 -8.09 -11.19 -7.71
N PHE A 5 -7.35 -10.58 -6.80
CA PHE A 5 -5.90 -10.47 -6.90
C PHE A 5 -5.27 -11.14 -5.69
N ALA A 6 -4.47 -12.16 -5.94
CA ALA A 6 -3.78 -12.92 -4.91
C ALA A 6 -2.27 -12.65 -4.94
N ALA A 7 -1.61 -12.73 -3.80
CA ALA A 7 -0.15 -12.64 -3.68
C ALA A 7 0.34 -13.43 -2.47
N HIS A 8 1.66 -13.63 -2.36
CA HIS A 8 2.24 -14.31 -1.19
C HIS A 8 1.96 -13.55 0.12
N LEU A 9 1.98 -12.21 0.07
CA LEU A 9 1.54 -11.33 1.15
C LEU A 9 0.70 -10.19 0.61
N VAL A 10 -0.38 -9.87 1.32
CA VAL A 10 -1.08 -8.59 1.17
C VAL A 10 -0.78 -7.76 2.42
N PHE A 11 -0.36 -6.51 2.24
CA PHE A 11 -0.20 -5.55 3.34
C PHE A 11 -1.40 -4.59 3.34
N PRO A 12 -2.39 -4.79 4.23
CA PRO A 12 -3.57 -3.93 4.27
C PRO A 12 -3.28 -2.52 4.77
N VAL A 13 -2.13 -2.33 5.43
CA VAL A 13 -1.68 -1.16 6.19
C VAL A 13 -2.49 -0.93 7.47
N GLU A 14 -3.79 -1.21 7.45
CA GLU A 14 -4.62 -1.32 8.66
C GLU A 14 -4.62 -2.78 9.15
N GLY A 15 -3.66 -3.14 10.00
CA GLY A 15 -3.58 -4.47 10.61
C GLY A 15 -2.36 -5.28 10.17
N LYS A 16 -2.39 -6.58 10.43
CA LYS A 16 -1.26 -7.48 10.14
C LYS A 16 -1.21 -7.82 8.64
N PRO A 17 -0.01 -8.05 8.07
CA PRO A 17 0.12 -8.64 6.74
C PRO A 17 -0.62 -9.98 6.67
N ILE A 18 -1.28 -10.23 5.54
CA ILE A 18 -2.09 -11.42 5.29
C ILE A 18 -1.28 -12.34 4.38
N LYS A 19 -0.93 -13.52 4.90
CA LYS A 19 -0.26 -14.58 4.12
C LYS A 19 -1.23 -15.14 3.09
N GLU A 20 -0.70 -15.44 1.90
CA GLU A 20 -1.47 -15.95 0.77
C GLU A 20 -2.74 -15.11 0.55
N GLY A 21 -2.56 -13.79 0.68
CA GLY A 21 -3.65 -12.85 0.77
C GLY A 21 -4.33 -12.67 -0.57
N ILE A 22 -5.65 -12.55 -0.54
CA ILE A 22 -6.52 -12.31 -1.68
C ILE A 22 -7.29 -11.03 -1.45
N VAL A 23 -7.30 -10.17 -2.46
CA VAL A 23 -8.07 -8.94 -2.50
C VAL A 23 -9.19 -9.10 -3.53
N HIS A 24 -10.45 -9.05 -3.07
CA HIS A 24 -11.61 -8.96 -3.95
C HIS A 24 -11.90 -7.51 -4.27
N VAL A 25 -11.87 -7.19 -5.56
CA VAL A 25 -12.07 -5.85 -6.07
C VAL A 25 -13.33 -5.86 -6.93
N GLY A 26 -14.29 -5.04 -6.52
CA GLY A 26 -15.51 -4.80 -7.25
C GLY A 26 -15.34 -3.80 -8.37
N GLU A 27 -16.46 -3.23 -8.78
CA GLU A 27 -16.51 -2.19 -9.80
C GLU A 27 -15.83 -0.91 -9.28
N GLU A 28 -15.25 -0.14 -10.20
CA GLU A 28 -14.53 1.12 -9.91
C GLU A 28 -13.34 0.98 -8.94
N GLY A 29 -12.83 -0.24 -8.72
CA GLY A 29 -11.67 -0.48 -7.88
C GLY A 29 -11.98 -0.54 -6.37
N LYS A 30 -13.26 -0.61 -5.99
CA LYS A 30 -13.67 -0.74 -4.59
C LYS A 30 -13.31 -2.12 -4.04
N ILE A 31 -12.68 -2.15 -2.87
CA ILE A 31 -12.40 -3.39 -2.15
C ILE A 31 -13.72 -3.91 -1.57
N ILE A 32 -14.07 -5.12 -1.96
CA ILE A 32 -15.21 -5.86 -1.40
C ILE A 32 -14.74 -6.62 -0.16
N GLN A 33 -13.63 -7.34 -0.29
CA GLN A 33 -13.12 -8.20 0.77
C GLN A 33 -11.60 -8.35 0.66
N VAL A 34 -10.94 -8.62 1.78
CA VAL A 34 -9.54 -9.05 1.85
C VAL A 34 -9.43 -10.18 2.86
N TYR A 35 -8.73 -11.26 2.52
CA TYR A 35 -8.63 -12.46 3.36
C TYR A 35 -7.45 -13.36 2.94
N GLU A 36 -7.11 -14.35 3.77
CA GLU A 36 -6.09 -15.38 3.50
C GLU A 36 -6.69 -16.58 2.78
N PHE A 37 -6.04 -17.08 1.72
CA PHE A 37 -6.55 -18.18 0.88
C PHE A 37 -7.01 -19.39 1.69
N GLY A 38 -6.21 -19.84 2.68
CA GLY A 38 -6.55 -20.98 3.53
C GLY A 38 -7.86 -20.85 4.31
N SER A 39 -8.42 -19.65 4.42
CA SER A 39 -9.73 -19.39 5.05
C SER A 39 -10.91 -19.87 4.20
N HIS A 40 -10.71 -20.06 2.89
CA HIS A 40 -11.76 -20.48 1.95
C HIS A 40 -11.29 -21.70 1.16
N LYS A 41 -11.89 -22.86 1.41
CA LYS A 41 -11.53 -24.15 0.77
C LYS A 41 -12.19 -24.38 -0.59
N SER A 42 -12.60 -23.31 -1.28
CA SER A 42 -13.31 -23.39 -2.57
C SER A 42 -12.52 -22.68 -3.67
N GLU A 43 -12.43 -23.30 -4.85
CA GLU A 43 -11.91 -22.65 -6.05
C GLU A 43 -12.72 -21.38 -6.38
N GLN A 44 -12.04 -20.32 -6.83
CA GLN A 44 -12.67 -19.04 -7.14
C GLN A 44 -12.28 -18.55 -8.53
N ALA A 45 -13.29 -18.30 -9.37
CA ALA A 45 -13.10 -17.78 -10.71
C ALA A 45 -12.60 -16.31 -10.73
N ASN A 46 -12.01 -15.89 -11.84
CA ASN A 46 -11.49 -14.53 -12.08
C ASN A 46 -10.40 -14.10 -11.08
N MET A 47 -9.54 -15.05 -10.71
CA MET A 47 -8.39 -14.81 -9.84
C MET A 47 -7.10 -14.75 -10.64
N ILE A 48 -6.31 -13.73 -10.35
CA ILE A 48 -4.94 -13.56 -10.87
C ILE A 48 -4.00 -13.62 -9.67
N PHE A 49 -2.96 -14.45 -9.78
CA PHE A 49 -1.91 -14.53 -8.79
C PHE A 49 -0.69 -13.70 -9.21
N TYR A 50 -0.21 -12.86 -8.29
CA TYR A 50 0.99 -12.04 -8.46
C TYR A 50 2.11 -12.54 -7.56
N SER A 51 3.24 -12.93 -8.17
CA SER A 51 4.42 -13.34 -7.42
C SER A 51 5.07 -12.14 -6.73
N GLY A 52 4.87 -12.04 -5.41
CA GLY A 52 5.43 -10.98 -4.59
C GLY A 52 4.44 -10.56 -3.52
N ILE A 53 4.30 -9.25 -3.32
CA ILE A 53 3.37 -8.68 -2.36
C ILE A 53 2.42 -7.69 -3.03
N ILE A 54 1.25 -7.49 -2.41
CA ILE A 54 0.29 -6.43 -2.79
C ILE A 54 0.23 -5.40 -1.66
N VAL A 55 0.29 -4.13 -2.03
CA VAL A 55 0.19 -2.99 -1.12
C VAL A 55 -0.81 -1.97 -1.66
N PRO A 56 -1.43 -1.12 -0.83
CA PRO A 56 -2.25 -0.03 -1.34
C PRO A 56 -1.38 0.97 -2.09
N GLN A 57 -1.95 1.59 -3.11
CA GLN A 57 -1.28 2.67 -3.83
C GLN A 57 -0.96 3.84 -2.86
N PRO A 58 0.29 4.37 -2.87
CA PRO A 58 0.64 5.56 -2.13
C PRO A 58 -0.27 6.74 -2.48
N VAL A 59 -0.56 7.57 -1.48
CA VAL A 59 -1.35 8.79 -1.68
C VAL A 59 -0.40 9.95 -1.92
N ALA A 60 -0.52 10.56 -3.10
CA ALA A 60 0.27 11.73 -3.44
C ALA A 60 -0.03 12.90 -2.49
N VAL A 61 1.02 13.45 -1.91
CA VAL A 61 1.04 14.67 -1.09
C VAL A 61 2.03 15.65 -1.72
N GLN A 62 1.71 16.95 -1.73
CA GLN A 62 2.54 17.96 -2.39
C GLN A 62 3.45 18.69 -1.40
N GLY A 63 4.73 18.85 -1.72
CA GLY A 63 5.65 19.71 -0.96
C GLY A 63 5.94 19.25 0.48
N SER A 64 6.07 20.21 1.41
CA SER A 64 6.34 19.97 2.85
C SER A 64 5.25 19.16 3.56
N ALA A 65 4.06 19.04 2.94
CA ALA A 65 2.91 18.31 3.45
C ALA A 65 3.24 16.89 3.87
N MET A 66 4.22 16.22 3.24
CA MET A 66 4.63 14.90 3.69
C MET A 66 5.32 14.99 5.06
N HIS A 67 6.30 15.88 5.21
CA HIS A 67 7.02 16.09 6.48
C HIS A 67 6.07 16.51 7.60
N GLU A 68 5.14 17.43 7.32
CA GLU A 68 4.11 17.87 8.26
C GLU A 68 3.13 16.74 8.61
N ALA A 69 2.69 15.95 7.63
CA ALA A 69 1.87 14.76 7.87
C ALA A 69 2.60 13.73 8.74
N PHE A 70 3.91 13.58 8.56
CA PHE A 70 4.76 12.75 9.40
C PHE A 70 4.77 13.28 10.84
N GLU A 71 5.16 14.53 11.07
CA GLU A 71 5.21 15.13 12.41
C GLU A 71 3.87 15.05 13.13
N LEU A 72 2.78 15.42 12.44
CA LEU A 72 1.43 15.45 13.00
C LEU A 72 0.90 14.06 13.38
N LEU A 73 1.23 13.02 12.60
CA LEU A 73 0.62 11.70 12.74
C LEU A 73 1.47 10.70 13.52
N THR A 74 2.80 10.85 13.56
CA THR A 74 3.69 9.94 14.31
C THR A 74 4.30 10.58 15.56
N GLY A 75 4.19 11.91 15.73
CA GLY A 75 4.80 12.64 16.85
C GLY A 75 6.34 12.64 16.85
N ALA A 76 6.95 11.98 15.86
CA ALA A 76 8.38 11.88 15.64
C ALA A 76 8.64 11.61 14.17
N VAL A 77 9.37 12.50 13.51
CA VAL A 77 10.05 12.20 12.24
C VAL A 77 11.29 11.39 12.62
N PRO A 78 11.59 10.25 11.96
CA PRO A 78 12.86 9.58 12.18
C PRO A 78 14.00 10.59 12.05
N ALA A 79 14.91 10.68 13.03
CA ALA A 79 15.98 11.69 13.05
C ALA A 79 16.94 11.63 11.83
N LYS A 80 16.78 10.63 10.95
CA LYS A 80 17.48 10.47 9.68
C LYS A 80 16.49 10.34 8.51
N VAL A 81 15.51 11.22 8.41
CA VAL A 81 14.81 11.42 7.13
C VAL A 81 15.71 12.32 6.27
N PRO A 82 16.33 11.80 5.19
CA PRO A 82 17.10 12.65 4.29
C PRO A 82 16.18 13.74 3.74
N ALA A 83 16.62 15.00 3.82
CA ALA A 83 15.89 16.13 3.26
C ALA A 83 15.60 15.85 1.78
N PHE A 84 14.33 15.72 1.40
CA PHE A 84 13.95 15.32 0.06
C PHE A 84 13.08 16.40 -0.59
N GLN A 85 13.59 16.98 -1.68
CA GLN A 85 12.75 17.57 -2.71
C GLN A 85 12.10 16.41 -3.46
N LEU A 86 10.80 16.18 -3.22
CA LEU A 86 10.02 15.25 -4.03
C LEU A 86 9.96 15.80 -5.46
N PRO A 87 10.49 15.11 -6.50
CA PRO A 87 10.06 15.40 -7.85
C PRO A 87 8.58 15.02 -7.95
N ILE A 88 7.74 16.05 -8.05
CA ILE A 88 6.30 15.96 -8.29
C ILE A 88 6.12 15.52 -9.73
N VAL A 89 5.99 14.22 -9.99
CA VAL A 89 5.27 13.70 -11.17
C VAL A 89 4.66 12.35 -10.79
N VAL A 90 3.34 12.29 -10.66
CA VAL A 90 2.57 11.05 -10.78
C VAL A 90 2.01 11.03 -12.19
N GLU A 91 2.86 10.65 -13.14
CA GLU A 91 2.38 10.11 -14.40
C GLU A 91 2.44 8.59 -14.28
N THR A 92 1.28 7.99 -14.51
CA THR A 92 1.06 6.56 -14.53
C THR A 92 1.80 5.96 -15.72
N ASN A 93 3.07 5.63 -15.55
CA ASN A 93 3.73 4.48 -16.17
C ASN A 93 5.14 4.37 -15.60
N GLU A 94 5.37 3.28 -14.85
CA GLU A 94 6.68 2.77 -14.47
C GLU A 94 7.59 3.72 -13.62
N SER A 95 7.84 3.30 -12.37
CA SER A 95 9.14 3.40 -11.66
C SER A 95 9.48 4.47 -10.59
N ASN A 96 8.89 5.68 -10.51
CA ASN A 96 9.41 6.69 -9.54
C ASN A 96 8.91 6.61 -8.08
N GLN A 97 7.67 6.15 -7.80
CA GLN A 97 7.23 6.01 -6.40
C GLN A 97 7.78 4.74 -5.73
N LEU A 98 8.08 3.71 -6.54
CA LEU A 98 8.60 2.45 -6.03
C LEU A 98 10.09 2.55 -5.69
N SER A 99 10.86 3.41 -6.35
CA SER A 99 12.27 3.67 -5.98
C SER A 99 12.39 4.30 -4.59
N VAL A 100 11.56 5.30 -4.28
CA VAL A 100 11.52 5.93 -2.94
C VAL A 100 11.11 4.91 -1.86
N LEU A 101 10.10 4.09 -2.15
CA LEU A 101 9.72 3.00 -1.24
C LEU A 101 10.84 1.97 -1.06
N LYS A 102 11.58 1.64 -2.13
CA LYS A 102 12.72 0.71 -2.08
C LYS A 102 13.83 1.27 -1.20
N ASP A 103 14.20 2.53 -1.37
CA ASP A 103 15.29 3.16 -0.59
C ASP A 103 14.97 3.19 0.91
N TRP A 104 13.71 3.45 1.27
CA TRP A 104 13.29 3.45 2.67
C TRP A 104 13.08 2.04 3.24
N ALA A 105 12.61 1.10 2.41
CA ALA A 105 12.52 -0.31 2.79
C ALA A 105 13.90 -0.97 3.02
N LEU A 106 14.98 -0.35 2.56
CA LEU A 106 16.35 -0.79 2.88
C LEU A 106 16.76 -0.43 4.32
N ALA A 107 16.20 0.65 4.88
CA ALA A 107 16.52 1.15 6.22
C ALA A 107 15.50 0.73 7.30
N TYR A 108 14.24 0.53 6.90
CA TYR A 108 13.12 0.22 7.80
C TYR A 108 12.24 -0.88 7.20
N SER A 109 11.53 -1.64 8.03
CA SER A 109 10.64 -2.70 7.55
C SER A 109 9.39 -2.11 6.85
N LEU A 110 8.81 -2.87 5.91
CA LEU A 110 7.61 -2.43 5.19
C LEU A 110 6.41 -2.08 6.10
N PRO A 111 6.10 -2.84 7.17
CA PRO A 111 5.04 -2.46 8.10
C PRO A 111 5.24 -1.08 8.73
N THR A 112 6.49 -0.62 8.86
CA THR A 112 6.83 0.70 9.38
C THR A 112 6.68 1.78 8.32
N VAL A 113 7.18 1.53 7.11
CA VAL A 113 7.25 2.55 6.04
C VAL A 113 5.93 2.72 5.30
N LEU A 114 5.22 1.62 5.00
CA LEU A 114 3.99 1.67 4.19
C LEU A 114 2.93 2.63 4.75
N PRO A 115 2.60 2.63 6.07
CA PRO A 115 1.60 3.54 6.62
C PRO A 115 1.87 5.01 6.31
N TRP A 116 3.14 5.41 6.26
CA TRP A 116 3.55 6.79 6.02
C TRP A 116 3.09 7.29 4.64
N PHE A 117 3.39 6.52 3.60
CA PHE A 117 3.07 6.86 2.21
C PHE A 117 1.61 6.55 1.83
N THR A 118 0.87 5.86 2.70
CA THR A 118 -0.48 5.36 2.38
C THR A 118 -1.51 5.94 3.34
N ILE A 119 -1.82 5.28 4.46
CA ILE A 119 -2.93 5.69 5.33
C ILE A 119 -2.68 7.04 6.02
N ASN A 120 -1.44 7.36 6.36
CA ASN A 120 -1.10 8.63 7.00
C ASN A 120 -1.20 9.79 6.00
N ALA A 121 -0.61 9.64 4.81
CA ALA A 121 -0.83 10.57 3.71
C ALA A 121 -2.33 10.74 3.39
N ALA A 122 -3.11 9.65 3.39
CA ALA A 122 -4.55 9.72 3.18
C ALA A 122 -5.29 10.50 4.27
N LYS A 123 -4.90 10.33 5.55
CA LYS A 123 -5.47 11.07 6.69
C LYS A 123 -5.17 12.57 6.57
N TYR A 124 -3.92 12.92 6.27
CA TYR A 124 -3.52 14.32 6.08
C TYR A 124 -4.33 14.98 4.95
N MET A 125 -4.56 14.26 3.86
CA MET A 125 -5.35 14.74 2.72
C MET A 125 -6.88 14.66 2.92
N GLY A 126 -7.38 14.20 4.07
CA GLY A 126 -8.81 14.00 4.32
C GLY A 126 -9.46 12.89 3.46
N LYS A 127 -8.66 11.99 2.87
CA LYS A 127 -9.09 10.93 1.93
C LYS A 127 -9.03 9.53 2.53
N GLN A 128 -8.75 9.37 3.82
CA GLN A 128 -8.63 8.09 4.51
C GLN A 128 -9.88 7.19 4.44
N HIS A 129 -11.05 7.79 4.21
CA HIS A 129 -12.30 7.07 4.02
C HIS A 129 -12.33 6.30 2.69
N LEU A 130 -11.53 6.71 1.70
CA LEU A 130 -11.50 6.13 0.35
C LEU A 130 -10.13 5.53 -0.03
N ARG A 131 -9.02 6.10 0.46
CA ARG A 131 -7.64 5.77 0.04
C ARG A 131 -6.76 5.31 1.20
N GLY A 132 -5.54 4.87 0.87
CA GLY A 132 -4.44 4.65 1.82
C GLY A 132 -4.42 3.30 2.55
N SER A 133 -5.38 2.41 2.31
CA SER A 133 -5.42 1.08 2.94
C SER A 133 -6.28 0.11 2.14
N ILE A 134 -5.98 -1.18 2.23
CA ILE A 134 -6.77 -2.25 1.61
C ILE A 134 -7.79 -2.71 2.64
N LYS A 135 -9.00 -2.15 2.58
CA LYS A 135 -10.08 -2.45 3.52
C LYS A 135 -11.43 -2.42 2.79
N PRO A 136 -12.39 -3.31 3.13
CA PRO A 136 -13.71 -3.28 2.54
C PRO A 136 -14.32 -1.87 2.55
N GLY A 137 -14.90 -1.48 1.42
CA GLY A 137 -15.51 -0.17 1.23
C GLY A 137 -14.59 0.89 0.62
N LYS A 138 -13.26 0.74 0.71
CA LYS A 138 -12.29 1.70 0.16
C LYS A 138 -11.94 1.41 -1.29
N ALA A 139 -11.34 2.35 -1.99
CA ALA A 139 -10.81 2.20 -3.35
C ALA A 139 -9.37 2.77 -3.44
N PRO A 140 -8.40 2.18 -2.72
CA PRO A 140 -7.05 2.74 -2.58
C PRO A 140 -6.27 2.75 -3.90
N GLY A 141 -6.59 1.86 -4.85
CA GLY A 141 -5.63 1.40 -5.85
C GLY A 141 -4.72 0.32 -5.25
N LEU A 142 -4.27 -0.62 -6.07
CA LEU A 142 -3.41 -1.72 -5.66
C LEU A 142 -2.10 -1.65 -6.46
N ILE A 143 -0.99 -1.88 -5.78
CA ILE A 143 0.33 -2.03 -6.40
C ILE A 143 0.84 -3.44 -6.12
N HIS A 144 1.30 -4.11 -7.16
CA HIS A 144 2.09 -5.32 -7.06
C HIS A 144 3.56 -4.94 -6.94
N VAL A 145 4.23 -5.50 -5.92
CA VAL A 145 5.68 -5.39 -5.76
C VAL A 145 6.27 -6.78 -6.00
N SER A 146 6.93 -6.94 -7.14
CA SER A 146 7.64 -8.15 -7.52
C SER A 146 9.01 -8.25 -6.84
N HIS A 147 9.61 -9.45 -6.86
CA HIS A 147 10.95 -9.72 -6.32
C HIS A 147 11.14 -9.29 -4.86
N PHE A 148 10.06 -9.35 -4.07
CA PHE A 148 10.11 -9.02 -2.66
C PHE A 148 10.93 -10.08 -1.89
N ASN A 149 11.87 -9.62 -1.07
CA ASN A 149 12.63 -10.51 -0.20
C ASN A 149 11.86 -10.78 1.09
N PHE A 150 11.31 -11.99 1.22
CA PHE A 150 10.51 -12.41 2.38
C PHE A 150 11.34 -12.76 3.63
N LEU A 151 12.67 -12.77 3.52
CA LEU A 151 13.57 -13.16 4.63
C LEU A 151 14.06 -11.95 5.46
N ARG A 152 13.59 -10.74 5.15
CA ARG A 152 14.04 -9.50 5.77
C ARG A 152 12.96 -8.86 6.64
#